data_AF-A0A7C4J208-F1
#
_entry.id   AF-A0A7C4J208-F1
#
_cell.length_a   1.000
_cell.length_b   1.000
_cell.length_c   1.000
_cell.angle_alpha   90.00
_cell.angle_beta   90.00
_cell.angle_gamma   90.00
#
_symmetry.space_group_name_H-M   'P 1'
#
loop_
_entity.id
_entity.type
_entity.pdbx_description
1 polymer ?
#
loop_
_entity_poly.entity_id
_entity_poly.type
_entity_poly.pdbx_seq_one_letter_code
_entity_poly.pdbx_strand_id
1 'polypeptide(L)' 'MFIHIGDRKSVSDKHLIAILNCETIVKSPEINSGFIDKIEKEDKTMAVCTHSIITTKVSSYTVIKRYGQISDAVWSKKI' A
#
# COMPACT_ATOMS: atom_id res chain seq x y z
N MET A 1 -12.18 -8.69 -0.13
CA MET A 1 -11.22 -9.27 0.82
C MET A 1 -10.17 -8.20 1.10
N PHE A 2 -9.57 -8.16 2.28
CA PHE A 2 -8.71 -7.03 2.65
C PHE A 2 -7.25 -7.43 2.69
N ILE A 3 -6.41 -6.49 2.29
CA ILE A 3 -4.97 -6.61 2.32
C ILE A 3 -4.47 -5.54 3.29
N HIS A 4 -3.87 -6.00 4.38
CA HIS A 4 -3.18 -5.12 5.31
C HIS A 4 -1.78 -4.84 4.80
N ILE A 5 -1.39 -3.58 4.81
CA ILE A 5 -0.11 -3.09 4.30
C ILE A 5 0.53 -2.23 5.39
N GLY A 6 1.63 -2.73 5.95
CA GLY A 6 2.48 -2.00 6.89
C GLY A 6 1.76 -1.52 8.15
N ASP A 7 1.82 -0.21 8.42
CA ASP A 7 1.34 0.45 9.65
C ASP A 7 -0.20 0.55 9.73
N ARG A 8 -0.88 -0.59 9.55
CA ARG A 8 -2.35 -0.78 9.63
C ARG A 8 -3.17 -0.17 8.49
N LYS A 9 -2.54 0.25 7.40
CA LYS A 9 -3.27 0.64 6.19
C LYS A 9 -3.93 -0.60 5.59
N SER A 10 -5.20 -0.51 5.22
CA SER A 10 -5.98 -1.63 4.71
C SER A 10 -6.57 -1.24 3.37
N VAL A 11 -6.42 -2.12 2.38
CA VAL A 11 -6.95 -1.90 1.02
C VAL A 11 -7.80 -3.09 0.60
N SER A 12 -8.86 -2.81 -0.15
CA SER A 12 -9.66 -3.87 -0.79
C SER A 12 -8.86 -4.50 -1.91
N ASP A 13 -8.81 -5.83 -1.94
CA ASP A 13 -8.14 -6.58 -3.01
C ASP A 13 -8.74 -6.30 -4.40
N LYS A 14 -10.03 -5.95 -4.45
CA LYS A 14 -10.72 -5.56 -5.70
C LYS A 14 -10.19 -4.27 -6.31
N HIS A 15 -9.58 -3.41 -5.49
CA HIS A 15 -9.06 -2.11 -5.93
C HIS A 15 -7.53 -2.09 -5.96
N LEU A 16 -6.86 -3.11 -5.43
CA LEU A 16 -5.41 -3.19 -5.42
C LEU A 16 -4.89 -3.63 -6.78
N ILE A 17 -4.00 -2.83 -7.37
CA ILE A 17 -3.33 -3.11 -8.64
C ILE A 17 -1.96 -3.73 -8.39
N ALA A 18 -1.16 -3.12 -7.50
CA ALA A 18 0.20 -3.56 -7.23
C ALA A 18 0.67 -3.19 -5.82
N ILE A 19 1.59 -3.99 -5.27
CA ILE A 19 2.40 -3.65 -4.09
C ILE A 19 3.86 -3.68 -4.52
N LEU A 20 4.56 -2.59 -4.26
CA LEU A 20 5.89 -2.32 -4.81
C LEU A 20 6.82 -1.84 -3.69
N ASN A 21 8.12 -2.13 -3.83
CA ASN A 21 9.14 -1.58 -2.95
C ASN A 21 9.52 -0.16 -3.42
N CYS A 22 9.38 0.84 -2.54
CA CYS A 22 9.73 2.22 -2.85
C CYS A 22 11.19 2.37 -3.30
N GLU A 23 12.11 1.62 -2.68
CA GLU A 23 13.54 1.62 -3.03
C GLU A 23 13.79 1.19 -4.49
N THR A 24 12.96 0.30 -5.02
CA THR A 24 13.06 -0.13 -6.42
C THR A 24 12.48 0.93 -7.36
N ILE A 25 11.37 1.55 -6.99
CA ILE A 25 10.69 2.54 -7.84
C ILE A 25 11.57 3.76 -8.10
N VAL A 26 12.24 4.26 -7.06
CA VAL A 26 13.11 5.45 -7.16
C VAL A 26 14.35 5.24 -8.03
N LYS A 27 14.71 3.98 -8.36
CA LYS A 27 15.85 3.67 -9.25
C LYS A 27 15.57 3.94 -10.73
N SER A 28 14.32 4.18 -11.12
CA SER A 28 13.93 4.44 -12.52
C SER A 28 13.03 5.68 -12.63
N PRO A 29 13.55 6.89 -12.33
CA PRO A 29 12.75 8.10 -12.21
C PRO A 29 12.12 8.56 -13.53
N GLU A 30 12.73 8.25 -14.67
CA GLU A 30 12.21 8.61 -16.00
C GLU A 30 10.85 7.95 -16.29
N ILE A 31 10.63 6.75 -15.76
CA ILE A 31 9.41 5.96 -15.98
C ILE A 31 8.44 6.14 -14.81
N ASN A 32 8.96 6.32 -13.60
CA ASN A 32 8.18 6.28 -12.36
C ASN A 32 7.91 7.65 -11.73
N SER A 33 8.19 8.75 -12.43
CA SER A 33 8.03 10.11 -11.90
C SER A 33 6.69 10.36 -11.22
N GLY A 34 5.58 9.90 -11.82
CA GLY A 34 4.23 10.04 -11.26
C GLY A 34 3.99 9.28 -9.94
N PHE A 35 4.84 8.32 -9.59
CA PHE A 35 4.81 7.61 -8.30
C PHE A 35 5.78 8.20 -7.29
N ILE A 36 6.93 8.69 -7.75
CA ILE A 36 8.03 9.17 -6.89
C ILE A 36 7.60 10.38 -6.06
N ASP A 37 6.80 11.29 -6.63
CA ASP A 37 6.28 12.46 -5.91
C ASP A 37 5.39 12.12 -4.71
N LYS A 38 4.95 10.85 -4.60
CA LYS A 38 4.13 10.34 -3.50
C LYS A 38 4.92 9.56 -2.46
N ILE A 39 6.22 9.33 -2.69
CA ILE A 39 7.10 8.56 -1.82
C ILE A 39 7.85 9.53 -0.90
N GLU A 40 7.63 9.41 0.40
CA GLU A 40 8.46 10.09 1.39
C GLU A 40 9.76 9.33 1.63
N LYS A 41 10.79 10.01 2.13
CA LYS A 41 12.13 9.43 2.37
C LYS A 41 12.10 8.15 3.23
N GLU A 42 11.12 8.05 4.12
CA GLU A 42 10.99 6.95 5.08
C GLU A 42 10.15 5.79 4.55
N ASP A 43 9.45 5.98 3.43
CA ASP A 43 8.58 4.98 2.85
C ASP A 43 9.36 3.81 2.25
N LYS A 44 8.94 2.60 2.58
CA LYS A 44 9.54 1.35 2.12
C LYS A 44 8.64 0.55 1.20
N THR A 45 7.32 0.76 1.26
CA THR A 45 6.35 0.02 0.45
C THR A 45 5.26 0.94 -0.04
N MET A 46 4.88 0.75 -1.29
CA MET A 46 3.82 1.47 -1.97
C MET A 46 2.76 0.50 -2.47
N ALA A 47 1.50 0.83 -2.24
CA ALA A 47 0.34 0.14 -2.78
C ALA A 47 -0.35 1.05 -3.80
N VAL A 48 -0.47 0.57 -5.02
CA VAL A 48 -1.19 1.26 -6.11
C VAL A 48 -2.59 0.69 -6.16
N CYS A 49 -3.59 1.55 -5.94
CA CYS A 49 -5.00 1.21 -6.08
C CYS A 49 -5.62 1.95 -7.28
N THR A 50 -6.81 1.55 -7.70
CA THR A 50 -7.49 2.15 -8.87
C THR A 50 -7.66 3.67 -8.80
N HIS A 51 -7.80 4.24 -7.59
CA HIS A 51 -8.04 5.68 -7.41
C HIS A 51 -7.07 6.35 -6.43
N SER A 52 -6.09 5.63 -5.90
CA SER A 52 -5.20 6.16 -4.86
C SER A 52 -3.87 5.42 -4.78
N ILE A 53 -2.84 6.12 -4.32
CA ILE A 53 -1.55 5.54 -3.96
C ILE A 53 -1.40 5.64 -2.45
N ILE A 54 -0.95 4.56 -1.82
CA ILE A 54 -0.74 4.47 -0.38
C ILE A 54 0.70 4.04 -0.13
N THR A 55 1.48 4.83 0.59
CA THR A 55 2.84 4.47 0.99
C THR A 55 2.93 4.13 2.49
N THR A 56 3.98 3.42 2.91
CA THR A 56 4.22 3.09 4.32
C THR A 56 5.71 2.89 4.57
N LYS A 57 6.17 3.29 5.77
CA LYS A 57 7.52 3.06 6.30
C LYS A 57 7.87 1.60 6.62
N VAL A 58 6.88 0.71 6.61
CA VAL A 58 7.04 -0.72 6.88
C VAL A 58 7.27 -1.48 5.58
N SER A 59 8.14 -2.50 5.61
CA SER A 59 8.48 -3.31 4.44
C SER A 59 7.31 -4.18 3.93
N SER A 60 7.37 -4.56 2.66
CA SER A 60 6.35 -5.33 1.94
C SER A 60 6.20 -6.77 2.44
N TYR A 61 7.13 -7.25 3.25
CA TYR A 61 7.01 -8.56 3.91
C TYR A 61 5.86 -8.62 4.94
N THR A 62 5.23 -7.49 5.28
CA THR A 62 4.10 -7.42 6.22
C THR A 62 2.72 -7.44 5.54
N VAL A 63 2.63 -7.87 4.29
CA VAL A 63 1.34 -7.95 3.57
C VAL A 63 0.54 -9.17 4.01
N ILE A 64 -0.64 -8.95 4.59
CA ILE A 64 -1.52 -10.04 5.07
C ILE A 64 -2.89 -9.95 4.38
N LYS A 65 -3.26 -11.03 3.69
CA LYS A 65 -4.56 -11.20 3.00
C LYS A 65 -5.56 -11.88 3.93
N ARG A 66 -6.69 -11.22 4.23
CA ARG A 66 -7.72 -11.73 5.14
C ARG A 66 -9.10 -11.79 4.50
N TYR A 67 -9.76 -12.93 4.62
CA TYR A 67 -11.18 -13.08 4.29
C TYR A 67 -12.02 -12.35 5.36
N GLY A 68 -12.69 -11.29 4.95
CA GLY A 68 -13.74 -10.66 5.76
C GLY A 68 -15.09 -11.20 5.33
N GLN A 69 -15.95 -11.57 6.29
CA GLN A 69 -17.35 -11.93 6.02
C GLN A 69 -18.23 -10.71 5.67
N ILE A 70 -17.66 -9.50 5.63
CA ILE A 70 -18.39 -8.26 5.40
C ILE A 70 -17.67 -7.49 4.29
N SER A 71 -18.45 -6.92 3.38
CA SER A 71 -18.00 -6.27 2.15
C SER A 71 -17.05 -5.10 2.37
N ASP A 72 -17.03 -4.48 3.56
CA ASP A 72 -16.15 -3.38 3.94
C ASP A 72 -15.93 -3.41 5.46
N ALA A 73 -14.71 -3.72 5.89
CA ALA A 73 -14.32 -3.65 7.30
C ALA A 73 -12.99 -2.91 7.45
N VAL A 74 -13.08 -1.67 7.91
CA VAL A 74 -11.93 -0.91 8.44
C VAL A 74 -11.81 -1.24 9.92
N TRP A 75 -10.76 -1.97 10.30
CA TRP A 75 -10.44 -2.15 11.72
C TRP A 75 -9.72 -0.90 12.23
N SER A 76 -10.45 -0.02 12.90
CA SER A 76 -9.86 1.03 13.75
C SER A 76 -9.83 0.54 15.19
N LYS A 77 -8.66 0.62 15.83
CA LYS A 77 -8.60 0.51 17.29
C LYS A 77 -9.13 1.84 17.82
N LYS A 78 -10.34 1.85 18.37
CA LYS A 78 -10.85 3.00 19.14
C LYS A 78 -9.82 3.34 20.23
N ILE A 79 -9.60 4.65 20.41
CA ILE A 79 -8.79 5.30 21.46
C ILE A 79 -9.14 4.69 22.82
#